data_AF-A0A926A5L8-F1
#
_entry.id   AF-A0A926A5L8-F1
#
_cell.length_a   1.000
_cell.length_b   1.000
_cell.length_c   1.000
_cell.angle_alpha   90.00
_cell.angle_beta   90.00
_cell.angle_gamma   90.00
#
_symmetry.space_group_name_H-M   'P 1'
#
loop_
_entity.id
_entity.type
_entity.pdbx_description
1 polymer ?
#
loop_
_entity_poly.entity_id
_entity_poly.type
_entity_poly.pdbx_seq_one_letter_code
_entity_poly.pdbx_strand_id
1 'polypeptide(L)'
;MTLDHAKVRHAQLAEEIRGHDRAYYVEGRQIITDREYDSLFQELQELEKNFPDLITPDSPTQRVGGAPSERFARVRHLVPMLSLDKVEAADHPDKDAEPEREKRNRGQDENTLNQLRAFDATVRKHLKRDHVQYVIEPKVDGVSIGVHYRHGKLSLGVTRGDGTEGDDISVNLKTV
;
A
#
# COMPACT_ATOMS: atom_id res chain seq x y z
N MET A 1 -22.14 6.11 32.16
CA MET A 1 -21.89 4.78 31.55
C MET A 1 -20.89 4.03 32.41
N THR A 2 -21.03 2.71 32.59
CA THR A 2 -20.04 1.90 33.35
C THR A 2 -18.84 1.57 32.47
N LEU A 3 -17.70 1.23 33.07
CA LEU A 3 -16.48 0.85 32.33
C LEU A 3 -16.71 -0.37 31.41
N ASP A 4 -17.49 -1.35 31.87
CA ASP A 4 -17.78 -2.54 31.05
C ASP A 4 -18.66 -2.22 29.85
N HIS A 5 -19.67 -1.35 30.02
CA HIS A 5 -20.45 -0.86 28.88
C HIS A 5 -19.59 -0.01 27.94
N ALA A 6 -18.63 0.76 28.48
CA ALA A 6 -17.67 1.52 27.68
C ALA A 6 -16.79 0.64 26.82
N LYS A 7 -16.24 -0.43 27.38
CA LYS A 7 -15.43 -1.41 26.65
C LYS A 7 -16.20 -2.03 25.49
N VAL A 8 -17.43 -2.46 25.74
CA VAL A 8 -18.27 -3.09 24.71
C VAL A 8 -18.60 -2.09 23.60
N ARG A 9 -19.04 -0.87 23.95
CA ARG A 9 -19.39 0.14 22.95
C ARG A 9 -18.17 0.62 22.16
N HIS A 10 -17.03 0.80 22.81
CA HIS A 10 -15.75 1.13 22.16
C HIS A 10 -15.37 0.09 21.11
N ALA A 11 -15.42 -1.20 21.46
CA ALA A 11 -15.11 -2.28 20.53
C ALA A 11 -16.08 -2.33 19.34
N GLN A 12 -17.37 -2.08 19.57
CA GLN A 12 -18.39 -2.03 18.51
C GLN A 12 -18.14 -0.85 17.55
N LEU A 13 -17.97 0.36 18.08
CA LEU A 13 -17.70 1.55 17.28
C LEU A 13 -16.41 1.40 16.47
N ALA A 14 -15.35 0.90 17.09
CA ALA A 14 -14.09 0.67 16.40
C ALA A 14 -14.26 -0.32 15.23
N GLU A 15 -15.07 -1.36 15.39
CA GLU A 15 -15.33 -2.32 14.32
C GLU A 15 -16.23 -1.76 13.21
N GLU A 16 -17.29 -1.04 13.58
CA GLU A 16 -18.21 -0.40 12.64
C GLU A 16 -17.49 0.64 11.77
N ILE A 17 -16.72 1.54 12.39
CA ILE A 17 -15.91 2.54 11.70
C ILE A 17 -14.89 1.86 10.77
N ARG A 18 -14.21 0.79 11.22
CA ARG A 18 -13.28 0.04 10.35
C ARG A 18 -13.98 -0.58 9.14
N GLY A 19 -15.21 -1.07 9.31
CA GLY A 19 -16.05 -1.56 8.22
C GLY A 19 -16.33 -0.46 7.19
N HIS A 20 -16.70 0.74 7.64
CA HIS A 20 -16.95 1.89 6.79
C HIS A 20 -15.68 2.40 6.10
N ASP A 21 -14.56 2.50 6.83
CA ASP A 21 -13.25 2.86 6.27
C ASP A 21 -12.85 1.92 5.14
N ARG A 22 -12.98 0.60 5.34
CA ARG A 22 -12.65 -0.38 4.31
C ARG A 22 -13.54 -0.20 3.08
N ALA A 23 -14.84 -0.01 3.27
CA ALA A 23 -15.75 0.21 2.15
C ALA A 23 -15.38 1.46 1.35
N TYR A 24 -15.06 2.57 2.05
CA TYR A 24 -14.72 3.83 1.41
C TYR A 24 -13.34 3.79 0.73
N TYR A 25 -12.27 3.49 1.48
CA TYR A 25 -10.89 3.60 1.01
C TYR A 25 -10.41 2.41 0.16
N VAL A 26 -10.95 1.21 0.39
CA VAL A 26 -10.51 -0.01 -0.33
C VAL A 26 -11.49 -0.40 -1.43
N GLU A 27 -12.80 -0.38 -1.14
CA GLU A 27 -13.82 -0.80 -2.11
C GLU A 27 -14.34 0.36 -2.97
N GLY A 28 -13.97 1.61 -2.66
CA GLY A 28 -14.48 2.79 -3.36
C GLY A 28 -16.00 2.98 -3.22
N ARG A 29 -16.59 2.50 -2.12
CA ARG A 29 -18.03 2.45 -1.89
C ARG A 29 -18.41 3.12 -0.58
N GLN A 30 -19.18 4.20 -0.65
CA GLN A 30 -19.72 4.88 0.52
C GLN A 30 -21.03 4.20 0.98
N ILE A 31 -21.01 3.58 2.16
CA ILE A 31 -22.17 2.84 2.73
C ILE A 31 -23.04 3.74 3.62
N ILE A 32 -22.43 4.72 4.28
CA ILE A 32 -23.11 5.71 5.13
C ILE A 32 -22.68 7.12 4.74
N THR A 33 -23.48 8.11 5.10
CA THR A 33 -23.17 9.52 4.84
C THR A 33 -22.03 10.02 5.75
N ASP A 34 -21.35 11.08 5.32
CA ASP A 34 -20.26 11.70 6.11
C ASP A 34 -20.74 12.08 7.51
N ARG A 35 -21.97 12.59 7.64
CA ARG A 35 -22.54 12.96 8.94
C ARG A 35 -22.74 11.77 9.87
N GLU A 36 -23.17 10.63 9.34
CA GLU A 36 -23.35 9.41 10.13
C GLU A 36 -21.98 8.88 10.59
N TYR A 37 -21.00 8.89 9.69
CA TYR A 37 -19.62 8.53 10.00
C TYR A 37 -19.03 9.43 11.09
N ASP A 38 -19.17 10.75 10.94
CA ASP A 38 -18.70 11.75 11.91
C ASP A 38 -19.33 11.53 13.28
N SER A 39 -20.61 11.15 13.32
CA SER A 39 -21.32 10.87 14.59
C SER A 39 -20.73 9.65 15.30
N LEU A 40 -20.46 8.55 14.57
CA LEU A 40 -19.81 7.36 15.12
C LEU A 40 -18.40 7.68 15.62
N PHE A 41 -17.64 8.45 14.83
CA PHE A 41 -16.27 8.83 15.16
C PHE A 41 -16.20 9.74 16.39
N GLN A 42 -17.10 10.73 16.48
CA GLN A 42 -17.23 11.61 17.65
C GLN A 42 -17.56 10.81 18.91
N GLU A 43 -18.50 9.85 18.83
CA GLU A 43 -18.83 8.98 19.96
C GLU A 43 -17.61 8.19 20.44
N LEU A 44 -16.84 7.61 19.50
CA LEU A 44 -15.62 6.88 19.82
C LEU A 44 -14.58 7.79 20.52
N GLN A 45 -14.38 9.01 20.03
CA GLN A 45 -13.48 9.99 20.64
C GLN A 45 -13.93 10.39 22.06
N GLU A 46 -15.23 10.58 22.28
CA GLU A 46 -15.77 10.87 23.61
C GLU A 46 -15.54 9.72 24.59
N LEU A 47 -15.70 8.48 24.13
CA LEU A 47 -15.41 7.30 24.96
C LEU A 47 -13.95 7.22 25.35
N GLU A 48 -13.03 7.42 24.41
CA GLU A 48 -11.59 7.41 24.68
C GLU A 48 -11.15 8.56 25.58
N LYS A 49 -11.79 9.73 25.46
CA LYS A 49 -11.57 10.86 26.35
C LYS A 49 -12.02 10.57 27.78
N ASN A 50 -13.18 9.93 27.94
CA ASN A 50 -13.75 9.60 29.25
C ASN A 50 -13.11 8.37 29.89
N PHE A 51 -12.56 7.46 29.08
CA PHE A 51 -11.91 6.23 29.51
C PHE A 51 -10.59 6.03 28.74
N PRO A 52 -9.51 6.74 29.13
CA PRO A 52 -8.22 6.69 28.41
C PRO A 52 -7.61 5.30 28.29
N ASP A 53 -7.89 4.40 29.25
CA ASP A 53 -7.44 3.01 29.24
C ASP A 53 -8.02 2.17 28.09
N LEU A 54 -9.05 2.68 27.38
CA LEU A 54 -9.63 2.01 26.21
C LEU A 54 -8.90 2.32 24.91
N ILE A 55 -8.01 3.32 24.90
CA ILE A 55 -7.27 3.69 23.69
C ILE A 55 -6.36 2.54 23.29
N THR A 56 -6.56 2.04 22.08
CA THR A 56 -5.75 0.98 21.49
C THR A 56 -4.92 1.52 20.32
N PRO A 57 -3.71 1.01 20.07
CA PRO A 57 -2.88 1.46 18.94
C PRO A 57 -3.50 1.29 17.55
N ASP A 58 -4.55 0.46 17.44
CA ASP A 58 -5.34 0.15 16.24
C ASP A 58 -6.75 0.77 16.25
N SER A 59 -7.03 1.67 17.19
CA SER A 59 -8.29 2.44 17.20
C SER A 59 -8.35 3.38 15.99
N PRO A 60 -9.53 3.53 15.32
CA PRO A 60 -9.72 4.49 14.23
C PRO A 60 -9.30 5.93 14.56
N THR A 61 -9.41 6.34 15.82
CA THR A 61 -9.00 7.68 16.28
C THR A 61 -7.49 7.91 16.19
N GLN A 62 -6.69 6.85 16.05
CA GLN A 62 -5.23 6.93 15.90
C GLN A 62 -4.79 7.07 14.43
N ARG A 63 -5.72 7.02 13.47
CA ARG A 63 -5.42 7.18 12.03
C ARG A 63 -5.23 8.64 11.61
N VAL A 64 -5.84 9.59 12.32
CA VAL A 64 -5.61 11.02 12.12
C VAL A 64 -4.20 11.33 12.64
N GLY A 65 -3.31 11.73 11.72
CA GLY A 65 -1.87 11.81 11.93
C GLY A 65 -1.44 12.33 13.30
N GLY A 66 -0.64 11.51 13.99
CA GLY A 66 0.02 11.89 15.24
C GLY A 66 1.17 12.87 15.02
N ALA A 67 1.90 13.17 16.09
CA ALA A 67 3.11 14.00 16.00
C ALA A 67 4.10 13.40 14.97
N PRO A 68 4.73 14.24 14.12
CA PRO A 68 5.75 13.76 13.18
C PRO A 68 6.85 13.00 13.91
N SER A 69 7.22 11.81 13.41
CA SER A 69 8.38 11.10 13.96
C SER A 69 9.65 11.91 13.67
N GLU A 70 10.43 12.24 14.70
CA GLU A 70 11.65 13.02 14.52
C GLU A 70 12.74 12.25 13.77
N ARG A 71 12.73 10.92 13.85
CA ARG A 71 13.69 10.02 13.17
C ARG A 71 13.05 8.67 12.88
N PHE A 72 13.43 8.07 11.75
CA PHE A 72 13.04 6.69 11.44
C PHE A 72 14.13 5.72 11.89
N ALA A 73 13.75 4.67 12.59
CA ALA A 73 14.66 3.60 12.96
C ALA A 73 14.97 2.75 11.72
N ARG A 74 16.24 2.35 11.54
CA ARG A 74 16.61 1.41 10.48
C ARG A 74 16.18 0.01 10.86
N VAL A 75 15.54 -0.69 9.93
CA VAL A 75 15.04 -2.06 10.13
C VAL A 75 15.52 -2.93 8.98
N ARG A 76 16.06 -4.10 9.33
CA ARG A 76 16.42 -5.13 8.37
C ARG A 76 15.18 -5.86 7.88
N HIS A 77 15.09 -6.02 6.56
CA HIS A 77 14.04 -6.82 5.94
C HIS A 77 14.19 -8.28 6.29
N LEU A 78 13.06 -8.95 6.58
CA LEU A 78 13.05 -10.40 6.84
C LEU A 78 13.44 -11.20 5.60
N VAL A 79 13.00 -10.71 4.43
CA VAL A 79 13.37 -11.23 3.10
C VAL A 79 13.76 -10.02 2.26
N PRO A 80 14.92 -10.04 1.57
CA PRO A 80 15.34 -8.92 0.74
C PRO A 80 14.28 -8.54 -0.32
N MET A 81 13.99 -7.24 -0.42
CA MET A 81 13.12 -6.68 -1.45
C MET A 81 13.90 -6.46 -2.75
N LEU A 82 13.85 -7.45 -3.63
CA LEU A 82 14.54 -7.44 -4.92
C LEU A 82 13.94 -6.40 -5.89
N SER A 83 14.77 -5.96 -6.83
CA SER A 83 14.31 -5.21 -8.01
C SER A 83 13.98 -6.17 -9.13
N LEU A 84 13.11 -5.73 -10.05
CA LEU A 84 12.87 -6.43 -11.31
C LEU A 84 13.84 -5.93 -12.37
N ASP A 85 14.28 -6.85 -13.23
CA ASP A 85 14.98 -6.47 -14.46
C ASP A 85 14.03 -5.72 -15.38
N LYS A 86 14.59 -4.74 -16.11
CA LYS A 86 13.85 -3.92 -17.04
C LYS A 86 14.03 -4.46 -18.45
N VAL A 87 12.92 -4.62 -19.17
CA VAL A 87 12.94 -4.82 -20.62
C VAL A 87 12.95 -3.42 -21.24
N GLU A 88 14.02 -3.07 -21.96
CA GLU A 88 14.18 -1.76 -22.58
C GLU A 88 14.08 -1.85 -24.11
N ALA A 89 13.64 -0.76 -24.74
CA ALA A 89 13.65 -0.65 -26.19
C ALA A 89 15.09 -0.63 -26.70
N ALA A 90 15.35 -1.35 -27.80
CA ALA A 90 16.68 -1.33 -28.42
C ALA A 90 17.06 0.05 -28.98
N ASP A 91 16.07 0.85 -29.35
CA ASP A 91 16.21 2.21 -29.84
C ASP A 91 15.05 3.08 -29.29
N HIS A 92 15.36 4.33 -28.97
CA HIS A 92 14.44 5.29 -28.38
C HIS A 92 14.39 6.54 -29.27
N PRO A 93 13.36 6.69 -30.12
CA PRO A 93 13.21 7.90 -30.93
C PRO A 93 13.04 9.10 -29.99
N ASP A 94 13.87 10.12 -30.15
CA ASP A 94 13.75 11.37 -29.43
C ASP A 94 12.78 12.35 -30.13
N LYS A 95 12.52 13.48 -29.49
CA LYS A 95 11.62 14.52 -30.00
C LYS A 95 12.13 15.20 -31.27
N ASP A 96 13.43 15.12 -31.55
CA ASP A 96 14.05 15.76 -32.70
C ASP A 96 13.92 14.84 -33.93
N ALA A 97 14.03 13.52 -33.73
CA ALA A 97 13.80 12.49 -34.74
C ALA A 97 12.31 12.28 -35.08
N GLU A 98 11.43 12.31 -34.08
CA GLU A 98 9.98 12.19 -34.27
C GLU A 98 9.23 13.16 -33.33
N PRO A 99 8.80 14.34 -33.82
CA PRO A 99 8.15 15.35 -32.98
C PRO A 99 6.80 14.91 -32.39
N GLU A 100 6.08 13.99 -33.05
CA GLU A 100 4.77 13.54 -32.59
C GLU A 100 4.90 12.50 -31.45
N ARG A 101 4.40 12.86 -30.26
CA ARG A 101 4.51 12.03 -29.05
C ARG A 101 3.92 10.64 -29.20
N GLU A 102 2.77 10.51 -29.83
CA GLU A 102 2.11 9.21 -30.01
C GLU A 102 2.91 8.27 -30.91
N LYS A 103 3.52 8.80 -31.99
CA LYS A 103 4.38 8.04 -32.89
C LYS A 103 5.67 7.60 -32.18
N ARG A 104 6.29 8.47 -31.38
CA ARG A 104 7.45 8.09 -30.54
C ARG A 104 7.13 6.96 -29.58
N ASN A 105 6.05 7.07 -28.82
CA ASN A 105 5.65 6.06 -27.85
C ASN A 105 5.44 4.70 -28.55
N ARG A 106 4.75 4.70 -29.70
CA ARG A 106 4.54 3.48 -30.48
C ARG A 106 5.85 2.87 -30.99
N GLY A 107 6.75 3.70 -31.51
CA GLY A 107 8.07 3.24 -31.97
C GLY A 107 8.88 2.62 -30.84
N GLN A 108 8.85 3.21 -29.64
CA GLN A 108 9.48 2.65 -28.45
C GLN A 108 8.87 1.29 -28.07
N ASP A 109 7.54 1.16 -28.09
CA ASP A 109 6.85 -0.10 -27.80
C ASP A 109 7.25 -1.20 -28.80
N GLU A 110 7.24 -0.89 -30.10
CA GLU A 110 7.65 -1.80 -31.17
C GLU A 110 9.10 -2.27 -31.00
N ASN A 111 10.01 -1.34 -30.66
CA ASN A 111 11.42 -1.62 -30.40
C ASN A 111 11.65 -2.46 -29.13
N THR A 112 10.66 -2.54 -28.24
CA THR A 112 10.71 -3.36 -27.01
C THR A 112 10.24 -4.79 -27.25
N LEU A 113 9.40 -5.04 -28.27
CA LEU A 113 8.77 -6.35 -28.52
C LEU A 113 9.78 -7.49 -28.67
N ASN A 114 10.92 -7.23 -29.31
CA ASN A 114 11.95 -8.26 -29.50
C ASN A 114 12.59 -8.68 -28.16
N GLN A 115 12.87 -7.73 -27.27
CA GLN A 115 13.40 -8.02 -25.94
C GLN A 115 12.37 -8.76 -25.08
N LEU A 116 11.09 -8.38 -25.17
CA LEU A 116 10.01 -9.08 -24.46
C LEU A 116 9.85 -10.54 -24.95
N ARG A 117 9.95 -10.77 -26.26
CA ARG A 117 9.94 -12.14 -26.84
C ARG A 117 11.15 -12.95 -26.40
N ALA A 118 12.33 -12.33 -26.29
CA ALA A 118 13.54 -13.00 -25.81
C ALA A 118 13.43 -13.39 -24.32
N PHE A 119 12.85 -12.52 -23.50
CA PHE A 119 12.50 -12.82 -22.11
C PHE A 119 11.55 -14.03 -22.03
N ASP A 120 10.44 -14.02 -22.78
CA ASP A 120 9.49 -15.14 -22.82
C ASP A 120 10.15 -16.46 -23.25
N ALA A 121 10.97 -16.42 -24.31
CA ALA A 121 11.69 -17.60 -24.79
C ALA A 121 12.62 -18.17 -23.69
N THR A 122 13.27 -17.30 -22.92
CA THR A 122 14.12 -17.68 -21.79
C THR A 122 13.31 -18.35 -20.69
N VAL A 123 12.16 -17.77 -20.31
CA VAL A 123 11.26 -18.33 -19.28
C VAL A 123 10.75 -19.71 -19.70
N ARG A 124 10.21 -19.84 -20.92
CA ARG A 124 9.72 -21.12 -21.47
C ARG A 124 10.78 -22.21 -21.47
N LYS A 125 12.01 -21.87 -21.88
CA LYS A 125 13.16 -22.79 -21.86
C LYS A 125 13.48 -23.28 -20.45
N HIS A 126 13.55 -22.38 -19.46
CA HIS A 126 13.87 -22.75 -18.08
C HIS A 126 12.77 -23.59 -17.42
N LEU A 127 11.51 -23.27 -17.72
CA LEU A 127 10.36 -24.00 -17.18
C LEU A 127 10.04 -25.29 -17.95
N LYS A 128 10.68 -25.52 -19.11
CA LYS A 128 10.39 -26.63 -20.04
C LYS A 128 8.91 -26.68 -20.44
N ARG A 129 8.36 -25.52 -20.84
CA ARG A 129 6.96 -25.37 -21.26
C ARG A 129 6.87 -24.63 -22.59
N ASP A 130 5.98 -25.08 -23.45
CA ASP A 130 5.72 -24.41 -24.73
C ASP A 130 4.88 -23.13 -24.58
N HIS A 131 4.10 -23.04 -23.51
CA HIS A 131 3.30 -21.88 -23.18
C HIS A 131 3.37 -21.54 -21.68
N VAL A 132 3.45 -20.25 -21.38
CA VAL A 132 3.47 -19.70 -20.03
C VAL A 132 2.42 -18.60 -19.97
N GLN A 133 1.61 -18.61 -18.93
CA GLN A 133 0.65 -17.54 -18.66
C GLN A 133 1.34 -16.47 -17.82
N TYR A 134 1.11 -15.21 -18.18
CA TYR A 134 1.64 -14.05 -17.46
C TYR A 134 0.49 -13.27 -16.83
N VAL A 135 0.75 -12.74 -15.63
CA VAL A 135 -0.08 -11.69 -15.04
C VAL A 135 0.60 -10.36 -15.36
N ILE A 136 -0.17 -9.43 -15.91
CA ILE A 136 0.33 -8.09 -16.25
C ILE A 136 -0.37 -7.11 -15.32
N GLU A 137 0.42 -6.38 -14.54
CA GLU A 137 -0.05 -5.36 -13.61
C GLU A 137 0.59 -4.01 -13.97
N PRO A 138 -0.15 -2.89 -13.85
CA PRO A 138 0.45 -1.57 -14.01
C PRO A 138 1.60 -1.37 -13.01
N LYS A 139 2.74 -0.90 -13.50
CA LYS A 139 3.85 -0.51 -12.62
C LYS A 139 3.50 0.81 -11.94
N VAL A 140 3.09 0.74 -10.66
CA VAL A 140 2.88 1.93 -9.84
C VAL A 140 4.21 2.66 -9.64
N ASP A 141 4.24 3.94 -9.99
CA ASP A 141 5.40 4.80 -9.74
C ASP A 141 5.26 5.46 -8.37
N GLY A 142 5.94 4.90 -7.37
CA GLY A 142 5.82 5.29 -5.98
C GLY A 142 6.93 4.69 -5.13
N VAL A 143 6.74 4.67 -3.81
CA VAL A 143 7.71 4.11 -2.85
C VAL A 143 7.32 2.67 -2.51
N SER A 144 8.23 1.72 -2.73
CA SER A 144 8.04 0.35 -2.28
C SER A 144 8.14 0.26 -0.75
N ILE A 145 7.17 -0.42 -0.14
CA ILE A 145 7.09 -0.65 1.30
C ILE A 145 6.84 -2.12 1.60
N GLY A 146 7.31 -2.59 2.76
CA GLY A 146 6.94 -3.85 3.38
C GLY A 146 5.98 -3.61 4.54
N VAL A 147 4.93 -4.43 4.64
CA VAL A 147 3.92 -4.33 5.71
C VAL A 147 3.78 -5.70 6.37
N HIS A 148 4.13 -5.79 7.65
CA HIS A 148 4.09 -7.05 8.39
C HIS A 148 2.87 -7.08 9.32
N TYR A 149 2.10 -8.16 9.24
CA TYR A 149 0.96 -8.41 10.10
C TYR A 149 1.25 -9.54 11.09
N ARG A 150 0.79 -9.41 12.33
CA ARG A 150 0.78 -10.47 13.34
C ARG A 150 -0.62 -10.60 13.90
N HIS A 151 -1.18 -11.81 13.85
CA HIS A 151 -2.56 -12.07 14.29
C HIS A 151 -3.58 -11.09 13.68
N GLY A 152 -3.42 -10.77 12.39
CA GLY A 152 -4.29 -9.83 11.67
C GLY A 152 -4.06 -8.34 11.97
N LYS A 153 -3.12 -7.99 12.86
CA LYS A 153 -2.81 -6.59 13.22
C LYS A 153 -1.51 -6.12 12.57
N LEU A 154 -1.49 -4.88 12.08
CA LEU A 154 -0.28 -4.22 11.60
C LEU A 154 0.77 -4.20 12.72
N SER A 155 1.94 -4.76 12.45
CA SER A 155 3.05 -4.87 13.42
C SER A 155 4.28 -4.06 13.02
N LEU A 156 4.51 -3.85 11.72
CA LEU A 156 5.61 -3.06 11.19
C LEU A 156 5.28 -2.58 9.78
N GLY A 157 5.55 -1.30 9.51
CA GLY A 157 5.68 -0.73 8.17
C GLY A 157 7.14 -0.35 7.94
N VAL A 158 7.72 -0.75 6.81
CA VAL A 158 9.14 -0.47 6.51
C VAL A 158 9.30 -0.04 5.06
N THR A 159 10.10 0.99 4.78
CA THR A 159 10.44 1.36 3.40
C THR A 159 11.35 0.32 2.75
N ARG A 160 11.42 0.26 1.42
CA ARG A 160 12.39 -0.63 0.75
C ARG A 160 13.83 -0.31 1.12
N GLY A 161 14.20 0.97 1.19
CA GLY A 161 15.58 1.41 1.34
C GLY A 161 16.49 0.81 0.26
N ASP A 162 17.56 0.14 0.67
CA ASP A 162 18.51 -0.54 -0.23
C ASP A 162 18.04 -1.94 -0.68
N GLY A 163 16.90 -2.40 -0.18
CA GLY A 163 16.35 -3.74 -0.42
C GLY A 163 16.71 -4.75 0.66
N THR A 164 17.71 -4.48 1.50
CA THR A 164 18.07 -5.31 2.67
C THR A 164 17.74 -4.62 3.99
N GLU A 165 17.83 -3.30 4.03
CA GLU A 165 17.44 -2.46 5.16
C GLU A 165 16.62 -1.27 4.67
N GLY A 166 15.63 -0.91 5.49
CA GLY A 166 14.72 0.22 5.27
C GLY A 166 14.48 1.00 6.54
N ASP A 167 13.56 1.95 6.46
CA ASP A 167 13.19 2.84 7.56
C ASP A 167 11.81 2.44 8.10
N ASP A 168 11.67 2.34 9.42
CA ASP A 168 10.40 2.07 10.09
C ASP A 168 9.44 3.27 9.91
N ILE A 169 8.37 3.04 9.16
CA ILE A 169 7.31 4.00 8.85
C ILE A 169 5.96 3.55 9.40
N SER A 170 5.95 2.72 10.45
CA SER A 170 4.73 2.12 11.00
C SER A 170 3.69 3.16 11.42
N VAL A 171 4.13 4.30 11.98
CA VAL A 171 3.23 5.40 12.37
C VAL A 171 2.61 6.04 11.12
N ASN A 172 3.42 6.32 10.10
CA ASN A 172 2.96 6.93 8.86
C ASN A 172 1.99 6.02 8.10
N LEU A 173 2.19 4.69 8.10
CA LEU A 173 1.26 3.77 7.44
C LEU A 173 -0.10 3.69 8.12
N LYS A 174 -0.24 4.10 9.38
CA LYS A 174 -1.57 4.15 10.03
C LYS A 174 -2.46 5.25 9.46
N THR A 175 -1.87 6.23 8.77
CA THR A 175 -2.59 7.37 8.18
C THR A 175 -2.95 7.15 6.72
N VAL A 176 -2.72 5.94 6.18
CA VAL A 176 -2.97 5.55 4.78
C VAL A 176 -4.08 4.51 4.71
#